data_AF-A0AAW6KC55-F1
#
_entry.id   AF-A0AAW6KC55-F1
#
_cell.length_a   1.000
_cell.length_b   1.000
_cell.length_c   1.000
_cell.angle_alpha   90.00
_cell.angle_beta   90.00
_cell.angle_gamma   90.00
#
_symmetry.space_group_name_H-M   'P 1'
#
loop_
_entity.id
_entity.type
_entity.pdbx_description
1 polymer ?
#
loop_
_entity_poly.entity_id
_entity_poly.type
_entity_poly.pdbx_seq_one_letter_code
_entity_poly.pdbx_strand_id
1 'polypeptide(L)'
;MYILGVLVMDLPTQLIGGMLETFLIITIGISLLNVSYKNKFFSLLLISLYGSIVLYLVKSSFPPLLYLSIMVLAISLPVSLFLNLRILLSIIGVLLGAVCLLVSEVIGFAMLRVAEPVLNVKEGSLGTALPHFCILLFMLFLIRKKRVVLISPKKQVKDLDIKLYMILILSFSLLLLYYFIIYKNQKVEGFINLFWSIALVSLTFFTLIIMRRIFYKNLRNAENSLEEQYEEVGKYIHFIKKHNHDQGHHLIAIQQMLNKGHYEETKHYLSDVMKDSALISDILPIHSIALSALLLSYKDKALKEDIRIHYKISDSLRDFPCKLFETNKIFGNLIMNAVEAVKELGDIPERTVYVQIDSGEGYYRIDVGNFGDVERFAEVVDRIFEEGFSTKGKKGRGYGLHIVKSVVEKHQGFIFPEIIDRMIVFKVRIPKELGDG
;
A
#
# COMPACT_ATOMS: atom_id res chain seq x y z
N MET A 1 13.99 11.07 -41.02
CA MET A 1 15.02 11.71 -41.89
C MET A 1 16.06 12.55 -41.12
N TYR A 2 15.90 12.85 -39.83
CA TYR A 2 16.91 13.58 -39.02
C TYR A 2 18.04 12.71 -38.45
N ILE A 3 17.78 11.42 -38.18
CA ILE A 3 18.84 10.47 -37.80
C ILE A 3 19.87 10.30 -38.94
N LEU A 4 19.46 10.52 -40.20
CA LEU A 4 20.33 10.53 -41.38
C LEU A 4 20.99 11.91 -41.66
N GLY A 5 20.34 13.03 -41.33
CA GLY A 5 20.91 14.38 -41.56
C GLY A 5 22.13 14.74 -40.69
N VAL A 6 22.33 14.01 -39.58
CA VAL A 6 23.54 14.15 -38.74
C VAL A 6 24.81 13.74 -39.49
N LEU A 7 24.73 12.89 -40.52
CA LEU A 7 25.91 12.46 -41.30
C LEU A 7 26.58 13.57 -42.12
N VAL A 8 25.96 14.75 -42.25
CA VAL A 8 26.49 15.87 -43.05
C VAL A 8 27.10 16.98 -42.16
N MET A 9 26.99 16.88 -40.84
CA MET A 9 27.53 17.87 -39.90
C MET A 9 28.91 17.47 -39.40
N ASP A 10 29.80 18.45 -39.18
CA ASP A 10 31.11 18.23 -38.57
C ASP A 10 30.99 17.62 -37.16
N LEU A 11 31.95 16.77 -36.79
CA LEU A 11 32.00 16.06 -35.51
C LEU A 11 31.69 16.93 -34.27
N PRO A 12 32.21 18.17 -34.15
CA PRO A 12 31.90 19.03 -33.00
C PRO A 12 30.42 19.37 -32.88
N THR A 13 29.74 19.63 -34.01
CA THR A 13 28.32 19.98 -34.04
C THR A 13 27.45 18.80 -33.62
N GLN A 14 27.81 17.58 -34.04
CA GLN A 14 27.10 16.36 -33.64
C GLN A 14 27.23 16.12 -32.13
N LEU A 15 28.43 16.27 -31.59
CA LEU A 15 28.69 16.05 -30.16
C LEU A 15 27.98 17.09 -29.28
N ILE A 16 27.98 18.35 -29.69
CA ILE A 16 27.27 19.43 -28.97
C ILE A 16 25.75 19.19 -29.00
N GLY A 17 25.18 18.87 -30.17
CA GLY A 17 23.76 18.57 -30.31
C GLY A 17 23.32 17.41 -29.43
N GLY A 18 24.01 16.27 -29.52
CA GLY A 18 23.71 15.08 -28.72
C GLY A 18 23.87 15.32 -27.22
N MET A 19 24.81 16.18 -26.80
CA MET A 19 24.97 16.56 -25.41
C MET A 19 23.77 17.37 -24.90
N LEU A 20 23.28 18.34 -25.68
CA LEU A 20 22.11 19.15 -25.31
C LEU A 20 20.83 18.30 -25.23
N GLU A 21 20.62 17.40 -26.18
CA GLU A 21 19.48 16.47 -26.18
C GLU A 21 19.51 15.56 -24.95
N THR A 22 20.67 14.94 -24.69
CA THR A 22 20.85 14.04 -23.54
C THR A 22 20.61 14.78 -22.23
N PHE A 23 21.08 16.02 -22.11
CA PHE A 23 20.84 16.86 -20.93
C PHE A 23 19.35 17.13 -20.72
N LEU A 24 18.60 17.43 -21.78
CA LEU A 24 17.16 17.67 -21.70
C LEU A 24 16.38 16.39 -21.39
N ILE A 25 16.72 15.25 -22.00
CA ILE A 25 16.15 13.93 -21.69
C ILE A 25 16.25 13.66 -20.19
N ILE A 26 17.46 13.77 -19.64
CA ILE A 26 17.72 13.43 -18.24
C ILE A 26 16.99 14.41 -17.32
N THR A 27 17.08 15.72 -17.58
CA THR A 27 16.47 16.73 -16.71
C THR A 27 14.94 16.70 -16.70
N ILE A 28 14.31 16.48 -17.86
CA ILE A 28 12.85 16.28 -17.96
C ILE A 28 12.44 15.01 -17.22
N GLY A 29 13.11 13.89 -17.50
CA GLY A 29 12.84 12.60 -16.88
C GLY A 29 12.88 12.63 -15.35
N ILE A 30 13.96 13.18 -14.80
CA ILE A 30 14.15 13.31 -13.34
C ILE A 30 13.14 14.29 -12.72
N SER A 31 12.80 15.37 -13.43
CA SER A 31 11.77 16.31 -12.98
C SER A 31 10.39 15.65 -12.87
N LEU A 32 10.03 14.77 -13.81
CA LEU A 32 8.79 13.99 -13.76
C LEU A 32 8.77 12.95 -12.61
N LEU A 33 9.95 12.49 -12.18
CA LEU A 33 10.12 11.59 -11.03
C LEU A 33 10.26 12.33 -9.68
N ASN A 34 10.09 13.66 -9.67
CA ASN A 34 10.25 14.50 -8.48
C ASN A 34 11.59 14.29 -7.75
N VAL A 35 12.64 13.98 -8.49
CA VAL A 35 13.98 13.82 -7.93
C VAL A 35 14.69 15.17 -7.97
N SER A 36 15.30 15.55 -6.85
CA SER A 36 16.08 16.79 -6.76
C SER A 36 17.48 16.60 -7.34
N TYR A 37 17.90 17.54 -8.19
CA TYR A 37 19.25 17.59 -8.77
C TYR A 37 19.90 18.97 -8.63
N LYS A 38 19.43 19.81 -7.69
CA LYS A 38 19.89 21.20 -7.50
C LYS A 38 21.42 21.35 -7.40
N ASN A 39 22.11 20.35 -6.84
CA ASN A 39 23.57 20.38 -6.65
C ASN A 39 24.30 19.36 -7.54
N LYS A 40 23.64 18.83 -8.58
CA LYS A 40 24.17 17.77 -9.46
C LYS A 40 24.33 18.23 -10.91
N PHE A 41 24.31 19.55 -11.15
CA PHE A 41 24.39 20.12 -12.50
C PHE A 41 25.63 19.64 -13.28
N PHE A 42 26.81 19.67 -12.66
CA PHE A 42 28.04 19.21 -13.30
C PHE A 42 28.02 17.71 -13.62
N SER A 43 27.47 16.90 -12.70
CA SER A 43 27.27 15.47 -12.95
C SER A 43 26.35 15.22 -14.15
N LEU A 44 25.25 15.98 -14.26
CA LEU A 44 24.34 15.89 -15.40
C LEU A 44 25.03 16.28 -16.72
N LEU A 45 25.88 17.31 -16.70
CA LEU A 45 26.65 17.73 -17.87
C LEU A 45 27.63 16.62 -18.33
N LEU A 46 28.36 16.00 -17.40
CA LEU A 46 29.26 14.88 -17.68
C LEU A 46 28.52 13.66 -18.26
N ILE A 47 27.38 13.30 -17.67
CA ILE A 47 26.56 12.21 -18.18
C ILE A 47 26.05 12.53 -19.60
N SER A 48 25.72 13.80 -19.86
CA SER A 48 25.24 14.24 -21.16
C SER A 48 26.33 14.18 -22.23
N LEU A 49 27.56 14.55 -21.87
CA LEU A 49 28.74 14.41 -22.74
C LEU A 49 29.01 12.94 -23.04
N TYR A 50 29.00 12.09 -22.01
CA TYR A 50 29.13 10.64 -22.15
C TYR A 50 28.04 10.07 -23.08
N GLY A 51 26.78 10.43 -22.87
CA GLY A 51 25.67 9.99 -23.72
C GLY A 51 25.84 10.40 -25.18
N SER A 52 26.34 11.62 -25.43
CA SER A 52 26.64 12.09 -26.80
C SER A 52 27.73 11.26 -27.49
N ILE A 53 28.80 10.90 -26.77
CA ILE A 53 29.87 10.04 -27.28
C ILE A 53 29.35 8.64 -27.59
N VAL A 54 28.55 8.07 -26.67
CA VAL A 54 27.92 6.75 -26.88
C VAL A 54 26.98 6.80 -28.09
N LEU A 55 26.18 7.86 -28.23
CA LEU A 55 25.30 8.03 -29.39
C LEU A 55 26.10 7.99 -30.69
N TYR A 56 27.21 8.72 -30.77
CA TYR A 56 28.07 8.74 -31.95
C TYR A 56 28.61 7.35 -32.31
N LEU A 57 29.11 6.59 -31.33
CA LEU A 57 29.70 5.26 -31.54
C LEU A 57 28.66 4.19 -31.92
N VAL A 58 27.52 4.20 -31.23
CA VAL A 58 26.52 3.12 -31.35
C VAL A 58 25.64 3.34 -32.58
N LYS A 59 25.37 4.60 -32.96
CA LYS A 59 24.51 4.95 -34.10
C LYS A 59 25.03 4.43 -35.44
N SER A 60 26.35 4.39 -35.65
CA SER A 60 26.97 3.85 -36.86
C SER A 60 27.09 2.33 -36.84
N SER A 61 27.13 1.73 -35.66
CA SER A 61 27.48 0.31 -35.47
C SER A 61 26.25 -0.61 -35.36
N PHE A 62 25.07 -0.08 -35.02
CA PHE A 62 23.91 -0.90 -34.67
C PHE A 62 22.61 -0.42 -35.34
N PRO A 63 21.66 -1.34 -35.61
CA PRO A 63 20.34 -0.99 -36.11
C PRO A 63 19.54 -0.17 -35.08
N PRO A 64 18.53 0.62 -35.50
CA PRO A 64 17.98 1.64 -34.61
C PRO A 64 17.33 1.17 -33.32
N LEU A 65 16.60 0.06 -33.38
CA LEU A 65 16.00 -0.52 -32.19
C LEU A 65 17.07 -0.90 -31.15
N LEU A 66 18.18 -1.48 -31.63
CA LEU A 66 19.26 -1.93 -30.78
C LEU A 66 20.05 -0.74 -30.21
N TYR A 67 20.39 0.27 -31.03
CA TYR A 67 21.06 1.45 -30.48
C TYR A 67 20.18 2.18 -29.46
N LEU A 68 18.87 2.31 -29.68
CA LEU A 68 17.96 2.98 -28.73
C LEU A 68 17.96 2.28 -27.37
N SER A 69 17.90 0.94 -27.38
CA SER A 69 17.96 0.16 -26.15
C SER A 69 19.31 0.31 -25.43
N ILE A 70 20.42 0.30 -26.17
CA ILE A 70 21.77 0.53 -25.64
C ILE A 70 21.86 1.94 -25.05
N MET A 71 21.35 2.96 -25.72
CA MET A 71 21.35 4.35 -25.26
C MET A 71 20.61 4.54 -23.95
N VAL A 72 19.41 3.95 -23.83
CA VAL A 72 18.62 4.01 -22.59
C VAL A 72 19.42 3.40 -21.44
N LEU A 73 19.98 2.21 -21.62
CA LEU A 73 20.76 1.52 -20.57
C LEU A 73 22.05 2.27 -20.23
N ALA A 74 22.79 2.73 -21.25
CA ALA A 74 24.04 3.46 -21.10
C ALA A 74 23.86 4.77 -20.34
N ILE A 75 22.79 5.53 -20.58
CA ILE A 75 22.50 6.77 -19.84
C ILE A 75 21.96 6.46 -18.44
N SER A 76 21.13 5.43 -18.31
CA SER A 76 20.47 5.11 -17.03
C SER A 76 21.45 4.66 -15.94
N LEU A 77 22.52 3.95 -16.29
CA LEU A 77 23.49 3.48 -15.31
C LEU A 77 24.23 4.65 -14.60
N PRO A 78 24.87 5.62 -15.30
CA PRO A 78 25.44 6.82 -14.69
C PRO A 78 24.41 7.67 -13.94
N VAL A 79 23.19 7.85 -14.48
CA VAL A 79 22.13 8.60 -13.79
C VAL A 79 21.79 7.94 -12.44
N SER A 80 21.75 6.61 -12.38
CA SER A 80 21.53 5.84 -11.15
C SER A 80 22.63 6.08 -10.13
N LEU A 81 23.90 6.03 -10.57
CA LEU A 81 25.08 6.19 -9.71
C LEU A 81 25.23 7.62 -9.19
N PHE A 82 25.19 8.63 -10.06
CA PHE A 82 25.46 10.02 -9.68
C PHE A 82 24.34 10.66 -8.86
N LEU A 83 23.10 10.17 -9.02
CA LEU A 83 21.93 10.68 -8.29
C LEU A 83 21.51 9.78 -7.12
N ASN A 84 22.23 8.68 -6.84
CA ASN A 84 21.89 7.71 -5.80
C ASN A 84 20.44 7.20 -5.92
N LEU A 85 20.02 6.87 -7.15
CA LEU A 85 18.70 6.35 -7.45
C LEU A 85 18.75 4.83 -7.66
N ARG A 86 17.61 4.14 -7.47
CA ARG A 86 17.45 2.77 -7.93
C ARG A 86 17.53 2.72 -9.45
N ILE A 87 18.19 1.71 -10.01
CA ILE A 87 18.40 1.59 -11.46
C ILE A 87 17.09 1.63 -12.25
N LEU A 88 16.03 1.00 -11.73
CA LEU A 88 14.71 1.00 -12.35
C LEU A 88 14.11 2.41 -12.49
N LEU A 89 14.28 3.27 -11.46
CA LEU A 89 13.82 4.66 -11.51
C LEU A 89 14.64 5.47 -12.53
N SER A 90 15.93 5.19 -12.64
CA SER A 90 16.79 5.83 -13.64
C SER A 90 16.35 5.48 -15.07
N ILE A 91 16.11 4.19 -15.34
CA ILE A 91 15.61 3.69 -16.63
C ILE A 91 14.30 4.38 -17.00
N ILE A 92 13.37 4.47 -16.06
CA ILE A 92 12.06 5.10 -16.30
C ILE A 92 12.22 6.60 -16.54
N GLY A 93 13.09 7.29 -15.80
CA GLY A 93 13.37 8.70 -16.02
C GLY A 93 13.90 8.95 -17.43
N VAL A 94 14.91 8.19 -17.85
CA VAL A 94 15.50 8.29 -19.20
C VAL A 94 14.47 7.98 -20.28
N LEU A 95 13.65 6.94 -20.10
CA LEU A 95 12.58 6.58 -21.04
C LEU A 95 11.51 7.68 -21.17
N LEU A 96 11.04 8.25 -20.06
CA LEU A 96 10.09 9.36 -20.08
C LEU A 96 10.66 10.58 -20.81
N GLY A 97 11.92 10.92 -20.54
CA GLY A 97 12.63 11.99 -21.25
C GLY A 97 12.77 11.71 -22.74
N ALA A 98 13.10 10.48 -23.12
CA ALA A 98 13.21 10.06 -24.52
C ALA A 98 11.86 10.14 -25.24
N VAL A 99 10.75 9.77 -24.59
CA VAL A 99 9.40 9.95 -25.15
C VAL A 99 9.12 11.44 -25.39
N CYS A 100 9.47 12.33 -24.45
CA CYS A 100 9.31 13.77 -24.67
C CYS A 100 10.14 14.30 -25.86
N LEU A 101 11.36 13.79 -26.05
CA LEU A 101 12.19 14.09 -27.23
C LEU A 101 11.51 13.63 -28.53
N LEU A 102 10.97 12.41 -28.57
CA LEU A 102 10.27 11.94 -29.76
C LEU A 102 9.06 12.81 -30.11
N VAL A 103 8.27 13.20 -29.10
CA VAL A 103 7.13 14.09 -29.30
C VAL A 103 7.57 15.45 -29.82
N SER A 104 8.64 16.02 -29.26
CA SER A 104 9.16 17.32 -29.72
C SER A 104 9.73 17.25 -31.14
N GLU A 105 10.42 16.16 -31.50
CA GLU A 105 10.92 15.92 -32.86
C GLU A 105 9.79 15.88 -33.88
N VAL A 106 8.73 15.11 -33.60
CA VAL A 106 7.56 14.99 -34.49
C VAL A 106 6.92 16.37 -34.73
N ILE A 107 6.67 17.11 -33.65
CA ILE A 107 6.04 18.44 -33.74
C ILE A 107 6.98 19.42 -34.45
N GLY A 108 8.25 19.44 -34.06
CA GLY A 108 9.26 20.32 -34.66
C GLY A 108 9.42 20.07 -36.16
N PHE A 109 9.40 18.80 -36.58
CA PHE A 109 9.44 18.42 -37.98
C PHE A 109 8.18 18.87 -38.74
N ALA A 110 7.00 18.67 -38.16
CA ALA A 110 5.74 19.13 -38.75
C ALA A 110 5.74 20.66 -38.94
N MET A 111 6.23 21.42 -37.95
CA MET A 111 6.36 22.87 -38.04
C MET A 111 7.33 23.29 -39.15
N LEU A 112 8.48 22.61 -39.27
CA LEU A 112 9.45 22.92 -40.31
C LEU A 112 8.92 22.66 -41.71
N ARG A 113 8.18 21.58 -41.94
CA ARG A 113 7.56 21.33 -43.25
C ARG A 113 6.57 22.43 -43.65
N VAL A 114 5.81 22.96 -42.69
CA VAL A 114 4.88 24.07 -42.96
C VAL A 114 5.64 25.36 -43.23
N ALA A 115 6.76 25.57 -42.55
CA ALA A 115 7.56 26.80 -42.65
C ALA A 115 8.65 26.77 -43.74
N GLU A 116 8.93 25.59 -44.32
CA GLU A 116 9.91 25.35 -45.38
C GLU A 116 9.82 26.34 -46.56
N PRO A 117 8.63 26.61 -47.15
CA PRO A 117 8.52 27.56 -48.26
C PRO A 117 8.89 29.00 -47.90
N VAL A 118 8.96 29.35 -46.61
CA VAL A 118 9.26 30.71 -46.12
C VAL A 118 10.69 30.83 -45.61
N LEU A 119 11.18 29.82 -44.88
CA LEU A 119 12.45 29.92 -44.14
C LEU A 119 13.67 29.39 -44.91
N ASN A 120 13.46 28.69 -46.03
CA ASN A 120 14.52 28.15 -46.90
C ASN A 120 15.69 27.50 -46.14
N VAL A 121 15.36 26.77 -45.07
CA VAL A 121 16.33 26.14 -44.17
C VAL A 121 16.93 24.93 -44.88
N LYS A 122 18.25 24.97 -45.12
CA LYS A 122 18.96 23.81 -45.68
C LYS A 122 18.84 22.60 -44.75
N GLU A 123 18.48 21.44 -45.34
CA GLU A 123 18.50 20.16 -44.65
C GLU A 123 19.90 19.91 -44.03
N GLY A 124 19.94 19.43 -42.79
CA GLY A 124 21.19 19.19 -42.07
C GLY A 124 21.90 20.43 -41.52
N SER A 125 21.24 21.61 -41.49
CA SER A 125 21.75 22.78 -40.75
C SER A 125 21.27 22.80 -39.29
N LEU A 126 21.97 23.51 -38.39
CA LEU A 126 21.53 23.74 -37.00
C LEU A 126 20.10 24.29 -36.90
N GLY A 127 19.66 25.06 -37.91
CA GLY A 127 18.30 25.61 -37.98
C GLY A 127 17.20 24.55 -38.00
N THR A 128 17.52 23.36 -38.50
CA THR A 128 16.61 22.22 -38.55
C THR A 128 16.34 21.63 -37.16
N ALA A 129 17.22 21.85 -36.18
CA ALA A 129 17.08 21.33 -34.83
C ALA A 129 16.38 22.30 -33.86
N LEU A 130 16.41 23.61 -34.14
CA LEU A 130 15.87 24.64 -33.25
C LEU A 130 14.42 24.39 -32.76
N PRO A 131 13.46 23.99 -33.61
CA PRO A 131 12.06 23.90 -33.19
C PRO A 131 11.82 22.86 -32.10
N HIS A 132 12.41 21.67 -32.21
CA HIS A 132 12.22 20.63 -31.20
C HIS A 132 12.95 20.96 -29.89
N PHE A 133 14.10 21.63 -29.94
CA PHE A 133 14.79 22.14 -28.75
C PHE A 133 13.94 23.18 -28.02
N CYS A 134 13.34 24.14 -28.74
CA CYS A 134 12.44 25.13 -28.16
C CYS A 134 11.24 24.45 -27.47
N ILE A 135 10.66 23.42 -28.09
CA ILE A 135 9.55 22.66 -27.53
C ILE A 135 9.97 21.93 -26.24
N LEU A 136 11.16 21.30 -26.21
CA LEU A 136 11.66 20.61 -25.01
C LEU A 136 11.89 21.58 -23.84
N LEU A 137 12.50 22.74 -24.12
CA LEU A 137 12.69 23.77 -23.10
C LEU A 137 11.35 24.29 -22.57
N PHE A 138 10.36 24.45 -23.44
CA PHE A 138 9.01 24.84 -23.06
C PHE A 138 8.32 23.76 -22.21
N MET A 139 8.44 22.48 -22.58
CA MET A 139 7.94 21.36 -21.77
C MET A 139 8.59 21.34 -20.38
N LEU A 140 9.92 21.46 -20.31
CA LEU A 140 10.66 21.51 -19.04
C LEU A 140 10.20 22.69 -18.18
N PHE A 141 9.98 23.86 -18.78
CA PHE A 141 9.42 25.03 -18.10
C PHE A 141 8.02 24.75 -17.53
N LEU A 142 7.13 24.16 -18.32
CA LEU A 142 5.77 23.81 -17.88
C LEU A 142 5.78 22.79 -16.74
N ILE A 143 6.57 21.72 -16.86
CA ILE A 143 6.72 20.68 -15.84
C ILE A 143 7.15 21.30 -14.51
N ARG A 144 8.15 22.18 -14.55
CA ARG A 144 8.64 22.88 -13.34
C ARG A 144 7.63 23.88 -12.79
N LYS A 145 7.00 24.70 -13.64
CA LYS A 145 6.02 25.73 -13.23
C LYS A 145 4.77 25.11 -12.61
N LYS A 146 4.26 24.03 -13.21
CA LYS A 146 3.06 23.32 -12.74
C LYS A 146 3.35 22.22 -11.72
N ARG A 147 4.63 21.97 -11.39
CA ARG A 147 5.10 20.89 -10.51
C ARG A 147 4.49 19.54 -10.89
N VAL A 148 4.52 19.22 -12.19
CA VAL A 148 3.98 17.96 -12.71
C VAL A 148 4.88 16.82 -12.24
N VAL A 149 4.32 15.91 -11.45
CA VAL A 149 5.01 14.73 -10.91
C VAL A 149 4.20 13.50 -11.27
N LEU A 150 4.84 12.54 -11.93
CA LEU A 150 4.26 11.24 -12.27
C LEU A 150 4.48 10.22 -11.15
N ILE A 151 5.68 10.23 -10.55
CA ILE A 151 6.09 9.28 -9.50
C ILE A 151 6.83 10.06 -8.43
N SER A 152 6.55 9.76 -7.16
CA SER A 152 7.33 10.27 -6.03
C SER A 152 7.98 9.11 -5.29
N PRO A 153 9.33 9.02 -5.26
CA PRO A 153 10.04 7.90 -4.63
C PRO A 153 9.92 7.86 -3.09
N LYS A 154 9.34 8.90 -2.47
CA LYS A 154 9.25 9.01 -1.00
C LYS A 154 8.10 8.21 -0.35
N LYS A 155 7.15 7.67 -1.13
CA LYS A 155 6.07 6.81 -0.60
C LYS A 155 6.31 5.37 -1.04
N GLN A 156 7.03 4.61 -0.21
CA GLN A 156 7.18 3.17 -0.39
C GLN A 156 5.83 2.50 -0.15
N VAL A 157 5.26 1.94 -1.20
CA VAL A 157 4.10 1.03 -1.16
C VAL A 157 4.47 -0.13 -2.07
N LYS A 158 4.12 -1.37 -1.70
CA LYS A 158 4.33 -2.58 -2.53
C LYS A 158 3.77 -2.42 -3.97
N ASP A 159 2.80 -1.53 -4.17
CA ASP A 159 2.25 -1.15 -5.48
C ASP A 159 3.17 -0.26 -6.36
N LEU A 160 4.33 0.18 -5.86
CA LEU A 160 5.25 1.01 -6.63
C LEU A 160 5.86 0.22 -7.80
N ASP A 161 6.14 -1.07 -7.62
CA ASP A 161 6.82 -1.87 -8.63
C ASP A 161 5.94 -2.13 -9.85
N ILE A 162 4.66 -2.47 -9.67
CA ILE A 162 3.69 -2.64 -10.77
C ILE A 162 3.58 -1.35 -11.61
N LYS A 163 3.57 -0.18 -10.94
CA LYS A 163 3.50 1.13 -11.60
C LYS A 163 4.74 1.41 -12.45
N LEU A 164 5.92 1.04 -11.95
CA LEU A 164 7.19 1.20 -12.66
C LEU A 164 7.23 0.31 -13.91
N TYR A 165 6.78 -0.95 -13.81
CA TYR A 165 6.70 -1.85 -14.97
C TYR A 165 5.71 -1.37 -16.04
N MET A 166 4.54 -0.85 -15.65
CA MET A 166 3.56 -0.33 -16.62
C MET A 166 4.08 0.88 -17.40
N ILE A 167 4.74 1.83 -16.72
CA ILE A 167 5.33 3.01 -17.38
C ILE A 167 6.47 2.59 -18.31
N LEU A 168 7.25 1.59 -17.92
CA LEU A 168 8.33 1.05 -18.72
C LEU A 168 7.81 0.38 -20.00
N ILE A 169 6.77 -0.46 -19.89
CA ILE A 169 6.09 -1.11 -21.04
C ILE A 169 5.51 -0.05 -21.98
N LEU A 170 4.80 0.94 -21.45
CA LEU A 170 4.21 2.01 -22.26
C LEU A 170 5.30 2.79 -22.99
N SER A 171 6.33 3.26 -22.28
CA SER A 171 7.43 4.05 -22.88
C SER A 171 8.18 3.26 -23.95
N PHE A 172 8.43 1.98 -23.72
CA PHE A 172 9.07 1.09 -24.69
C PHE A 172 8.19 0.83 -25.92
N SER A 173 6.89 0.60 -25.75
CA SER A 173 5.95 0.39 -26.86
C SER A 173 5.88 1.59 -27.81
N LEU A 174 6.04 2.81 -27.26
CA LEU A 174 6.05 4.06 -28.03
C LEU A 174 7.31 4.25 -28.85
N LEU A 175 8.46 3.94 -28.26
CA LEU A 175 9.75 3.92 -28.96
C LEU A 175 9.72 2.91 -30.12
N LEU A 176 9.15 1.73 -29.89
CA LEU A 176 9.03 0.68 -30.89
C LEU A 176 8.07 1.06 -32.04
N LEU A 177 6.95 1.71 -31.74
CA LEU A 177 6.02 2.18 -32.77
C LEU A 177 6.62 3.35 -33.58
N TYR A 178 7.28 4.31 -32.93
CA TYR A 178 8.01 5.39 -33.61
C TYR A 178 9.04 4.83 -34.60
N TYR A 179 9.80 3.82 -34.18
CA TYR A 179 10.74 3.12 -35.05
C TYR A 179 10.03 2.52 -36.29
N PHE A 180 8.89 1.84 -36.10
CA PHE A 180 8.14 1.26 -37.23
C PHE A 180 7.60 2.31 -38.20
N ILE A 181 7.03 3.40 -37.70
CA ILE A 181 6.42 4.45 -38.52
C ILE A 181 7.48 5.24 -39.29
N ILE A 182 8.55 5.67 -38.63
CA ILE A 182 9.52 6.60 -39.23
C ILE A 182 10.68 5.88 -39.92
N TYR A 183 11.18 4.79 -39.34
CA TYR A 183 12.41 4.15 -39.84
C TYR A 183 12.13 3.06 -40.88
N LYS A 184 11.12 2.22 -40.66
CA LYS A 184 10.82 1.11 -41.59
C LYS A 184 10.00 1.56 -42.81
N ASN A 185 9.17 2.59 -42.65
CA ASN A 185 8.24 3.07 -43.68
C ASN A 185 8.74 4.32 -44.45
N GLN A 186 10.02 4.34 -44.85
CA GLN A 186 10.61 5.46 -45.60
C GLN A 186 9.93 5.79 -46.94
N LYS A 187 9.11 4.87 -47.48
CA LYS A 187 8.37 5.04 -48.76
C LYS A 187 6.94 5.58 -48.59
N VAL A 188 6.48 5.81 -47.37
CA VAL A 188 5.11 6.23 -47.10
C VAL A 188 5.00 7.76 -47.13
N GLU A 189 3.95 8.28 -47.76
CA GLU A 189 3.70 9.73 -47.87
C GLU A 189 3.74 10.43 -46.50
N GLY A 190 4.28 11.64 -46.47
CA GLY A 190 4.50 12.39 -45.23
C GLY A 190 3.25 12.64 -44.39
N PHE A 191 2.07 12.69 -45.03
CA PHE A 191 0.78 12.86 -44.33
C PHE A 191 0.40 11.63 -43.49
N ILE A 192 0.67 10.42 -43.98
CA ILE A 192 0.38 9.18 -43.25
C ILE A 192 1.30 9.07 -42.01
N ASN A 193 2.57 9.46 -42.15
CA ASN A 193 3.51 9.51 -41.02
C ASN A 193 3.10 10.55 -39.97
N LEU A 194 2.58 11.71 -40.40
CA LEU A 194 2.03 12.72 -39.50
C LEU A 194 0.81 12.20 -38.74
N PHE A 195 -0.13 11.53 -39.43
CA PHE A 195 -1.32 10.92 -38.84
C PHE A 195 -0.96 9.90 -37.76
N TRP A 196 -0.08 8.95 -38.06
CA TRP A 196 0.34 7.94 -37.09
C TRP A 196 1.10 8.54 -35.90
N SER A 197 1.85 9.60 -36.11
CA SER A 197 2.55 10.30 -35.02
C SER A 197 1.56 11.02 -34.09
N ILE A 198 0.52 11.66 -34.63
CA ILE A 198 -0.54 12.28 -33.83
C ILE A 198 -1.33 11.22 -33.06
N ALA A 199 -1.70 10.12 -33.73
CA ALA A 199 -2.36 8.99 -33.09
C ALA A 199 -1.54 8.46 -31.91
N LEU A 200 -0.22 8.35 -32.06
CA LEU A 200 0.69 7.93 -31.01
C LEU A 200 0.66 8.88 -29.80
N VAL A 201 0.82 10.18 -30.02
CA VAL A 201 0.78 11.19 -28.96
C VAL A 201 -0.56 11.13 -28.23
N SER A 202 -1.67 10.96 -28.96
CA SER A 202 -3.00 10.86 -28.34
C SER A 202 -3.14 9.61 -27.44
N LEU A 203 -2.58 8.47 -27.87
CA LEU A 203 -2.62 7.21 -27.12
C LEU A 203 -1.80 7.28 -25.83
N THR A 204 -0.64 7.95 -25.87
CA THR A 204 0.17 8.20 -24.66
C THR A 204 -0.57 9.03 -23.64
N PHE A 205 -1.21 10.10 -24.10
CA PHE A 205 -1.95 11.00 -23.23
C PHE A 205 -3.14 10.28 -22.59
N PHE A 206 -3.85 9.47 -23.39
CA PHE A 206 -4.98 8.67 -22.91
C PHE A 206 -4.58 7.64 -21.84
N THR A 207 -3.49 6.91 -22.06
CA THR A 207 -2.98 5.93 -21.09
C THR A 207 -2.51 6.59 -19.79
N LEU A 208 -1.85 7.76 -19.87
CA LEU A 208 -1.49 8.55 -18.68
C LEU A 208 -2.72 9.03 -17.89
N ILE A 209 -3.82 9.39 -18.56
CA ILE A 209 -5.08 9.76 -17.88
C ILE A 209 -5.69 8.58 -17.12
N ILE A 210 -5.74 7.40 -17.75
CA ILE A 210 -6.24 6.18 -17.11
C ILE A 210 -5.39 5.85 -15.88
N MET A 211 -4.07 5.91 -16.02
CA MET A 211 -3.14 5.69 -14.91
C MET A 211 -3.39 6.67 -13.76
N ARG A 212 -3.58 7.95 -14.08
CA ARG A 212 -3.93 8.97 -13.08
C ARG A 212 -5.23 8.61 -12.36
N ARG A 213 -6.28 8.19 -13.08
CA ARG A 213 -7.57 7.81 -12.46
C ARG A 213 -7.45 6.61 -11.53
N ILE A 214 -6.75 5.55 -11.97
CA ILE A 214 -6.51 4.36 -11.14
C ILE A 214 -5.74 4.75 -9.87
N PHE A 215 -4.74 5.63 -10.00
CA PHE A 215 -3.97 6.13 -8.86
C PHE A 215 -4.83 6.86 -7.83
N TYR A 216 -5.67 7.81 -8.25
CA TYR A 216 -6.55 8.54 -7.33
C TYR A 216 -7.53 7.60 -6.61
N LYS A 217 -8.03 6.57 -7.32
CA LYS A 217 -8.92 5.58 -6.72
C LYS A 217 -8.19 4.75 -5.65
N ASN A 218 -6.99 4.27 -5.93
CA ASN A 218 -6.21 3.48 -4.97
C ASN A 218 -5.77 4.32 -3.76
N LEU A 219 -5.40 5.59 -3.97
CA LEU A 219 -5.05 6.50 -2.87
C LEU A 219 -6.23 6.70 -1.92
N ARG A 220 -7.42 6.94 -2.49
CA ARG A 220 -8.65 7.14 -1.71
C ARG A 220 -9.07 5.90 -0.93
N ASN A 221 -8.94 4.72 -1.53
CA ASN A 221 -9.22 3.46 -0.84
C ASN A 221 -8.25 3.23 0.34
N ALA A 222 -6.97 3.56 0.17
CA ALA A 222 -5.98 3.47 1.24
C ALA A 222 -6.28 4.48 2.37
N GLU A 223 -6.60 5.73 2.04
CA GLU A 223 -7.02 6.74 3.03
C GLU A 223 -8.25 6.29 3.82
N ASN A 224 -9.30 5.81 3.14
CA ASN A 224 -10.51 5.31 3.80
C ASN A 224 -10.21 4.15 4.76
N SER A 225 -9.36 3.18 4.35
CA SER A 225 -9.00 2.04 5.21
C SER A 225 -8.19 2.47 6.45
N LEU A 226 -7.40 3.53 6.32
CA LEU A 226 -6.63 4.10 7.42
C LEU A 226 -7.56 4.85 8.38
N GLU A 227 -8.52 5.61 7.84
CA GLU A 227 -9.52 6.36 8.61
C GLU A 227 -10.43 5.43 9.43
N GLU A 228 -10.88 4.31 8.84
CA GLU A 228 -11.60 3.25 9.56
C GLU A 228 -10.78 2.71 10.76
N GLN A 229 -9.47 2.47 10.57
CA GLN A 229 -8.58 2.02 11.66
C GLN A 229 -8.41 3.10 12.74
N TYR A 230 -8.27 4.37 12.36
CA TYR A 230 -8.16 5.49 13.32
C TYR A 230 -9.45 5.71 14.11
N GLU A 231 -10.62 5.55 13.48
CA GLU A 231 -11.91 5.66 14.16
C GLU A 231 -12.08 4.55 15.20
N GLU A 232 -11.64 3.33 14.88
CA GLU A 232 -11.59 2.21 15.83
C GLU A 232 -10.68 2.52 17.02
N VAL A 233 -9.47 3.03 16.76
CA VAL A 233 -8.53 3.51 17.80
C VAL A 233 -9.11 4.64 18.64
N GLY A 234 -9.85 5.57 18.04
CA GLY A 234 -10.53 6.65 18.76
C GLY A 234 -11.58 6.12 19.74
N LYS A 235 -12.35 5.11 19.35
CA LYS A 235 -13.31 4.42 20.24
C LYS A 235 -12.59 3.74 21.41
N TYR A 236 -11.43 3.13 21.19
CA TYR A 236 -10.60 2.55 22.26
C TYR A 236 -10.08 3.60 23.24
N ILE A 237 -9.54 4.72 22.75
CA ILE A 237 -9.06 5.82 23.61
C ILE A 237 -10.20 6.42 24.43
N HIS A 238 -11.38 6.60 23.83
CA HIS A 238 -12.56 7.10 24.52
C HIS A 238 -13.00 6.16 25.65
N PHE A 239 -13.01 4.84 25.39
CA PHE A 239 -13.30 3.83 26.40
C PHE A 239 -12.31 3.89 27.59
N ILE A 240 -11.00 3.94 27.32
CA ILE A 240 -9.96 4.05 28.38
C ILE A 240 -10.14 5.33 29.19
N LYS A 241 -10.37 6.48 28.53
CA LYS A 241 -10.56 7.75 29.22
C LYS A 241 -11.78 7.73 30.13
N LYS A 242 -12.90 7.19 29.65
CA LYS A 242 -14.12 7.04 30.46
C LYS A 242 -13.86 6.13 31.67
N HIS A 243 -13.21 4.99 31.46
CA HIS A 243 -12.87 4.07 32.52
C HIS A 243 -11.95 4.68 33.59
N ASN A 244 -10.88 5.37 33.19
CA ASN A 244 -9.96 6.03 34.11
C ASN A 244 -10.62 7.19 34.86
N HIS A 245 -11.52 7.92 34.19
CA HIS A 245 -12.29 9.00 34.81
C HIS A 245 -13.19 8.45 35.93
N ASP A 246 -13.92 7.37 35.67
CA ASP A 246 -14.80 6.73 36.65
C ASP A 246 -13.99 6.16 37.84
N GLN A 247 -12.83 5.54 37.57
CA GLN A 247 -11.88 5.11 38.62
C GLN A 247 -11.38 6.28 39.48
N GLY A 248 -11.04 7.42 38.87
CA GLY A 248 -10.63 8.62 39.58
C GLY A 248 -11.71 9.14 40.52
N HIS A 249 -12.99 9.11 40.10
CA HIS A 249 -14.12 9.49 40.96
C HIS A 249 -14.28 8.59 42.18
N HIS A 250 -14.13 7.27 42.01
CA HIS A 250 -14.15 6.34 43.13
C HIS A 250 -13.02 6.63 44.14
N LEU A 251 -11.80 6.88 43.66
CA LEU A 251 -10.66 7.23 44.53
C LEU A 251 -10.86 8.55 45.28
N ILE A 252 -11.41 9.57 44.60
CA ILE A 252 -11.74 10.86 45.21
C ILE A 252 -12.83 10.69 46.27
N ALA A 253 -13.89 9.93 45.99
CA ALA A 253 -14.96 9.66 46.94
C ALA A 253 -14.44 8.94 48.19
N ILE A 254 -13.60 7.90 48.00
CA ILE A 254 -12.94 7.17 49.09
C ILE A 254 -12.07 8.13 49.92
N GLN A 255 -11.25 8.95 49.27
CA GLN A 255 -10.38 9.91 49.96
C GLN A 255 -11.19 10.94 50.77
N GLN A 256 -12.30 11.43 50.23
CA GLN A 256 -13.17 12.37 50.92
C GLN A 256 -13.85 11.75 52.15
N MET A 257 -14.32 10.50 52.04
CA MET A 257 -14.94 9.78 53.16
C MET A 257 -13.91 9.47 54.26
N LEU A 258 -12.69 9.08 53.88
CA LEU A 258 -11.58 8.86 54.82
C LEU A 258 -11.18 10.16 55.54
N ASN A 259 -11.04 11.27 54.82
CA ASN A 259 -10.69 12.57 55.41
C ASN A 259 -11.74 13.10 56.40
N LYS A 260 -13.00 12.69 56.23
CA LYS A 260 -14.10 13.04 57.16
C LYS A 260 -14.23 12.06 58.33
N GLY A 261 -13.43 10.99 58.38
CA GLY A 261 -13.48 9.97 59.42
C GLY A 261 -14.66 9.00 59.28
N HIS A 262 -15.31 8.95 58.11
CA HIS A 262 -16.47 8.08 57.84
C HIS A 262 -16.02 6.66 57.45
N TYR A 263 -15.39 5.95 58.37
CA TYR A 263 -14.74 4.66 58.08
C TYR A 263 -15.74 3.54 57.71
N GLU A 264 -16.89 3.45 58.39
CA GLU A 264 -17.90 2.42 58.09
C GLU A 264 -18.62 2.65 56.76
N GLU A 265 -18.94 3.91 56.41
CA GLU A 265 -19.46 4.25 55.07
C GLU A 265 -18.44 3.98 53.97
N THR A 266 -17.16 4.29 54.20
CA THR A 266 -16.08 3.97 53.26
C THR A 266 -16.00 2.47 53.03
N LYS A 267 -16.10 1.67 54.10
CA LYS A 267 -16.05 0.21 54.05
C LYS A 267 -17.26 -0.39 53.33
N HIS A 268 -18.46 0.17 53.54
CA HIS A 268 -19.67 -0.23 52.82
C HIS A 268 -19.58 0.14 51.34
N TYR A 269 -19.14 1.37 51.01
CA TYR A 269 -18.96 1.82 49.64
C TYR A 269 -17.91 0.99 48.90
N LEU A 270 -16.77 0.70 49.53
CA LEU A 270 -15.75 -0.20 49.00
C LEU A 270 -16.33 -1.60 48.78
N SER A 271 -17.11 -2.11 49.74
CA SER A 271 -17.78 -3.42 49.62
C SER A 271 -18.79 -3.45 48.48
N ASP A 272 -19.53 -2.37 48.21
CA ASP A 272 -20.48 -2.30 47.10
C ASP A 272 -19.77 -2.18 45.75
N VAL A 273 -18.73 -1.34 45.65
CA VAL A 273 -17.85 -1.27 44.48
C VAL A 273 -17.16 -2.62 44.22
N MET A 274 -16.85 -3.37 45.29
CA MET A 274 -16.26 -4.71 45.21
C MET A 274 -17.29 -5.85 45.05
N LYS A 275 -18.57 -5.64 45.36
CA LYS A 275 -19.65 -6.60 45.08
C LYS A 275 -19.93 -6.66 43.58
N ASP A 276 -19.91 -5.52 42.90
CA ASP A 276 -19.84 -5.49 41.43
C ASP A 276 -18.53 -6.11 40.92
N SER A 277 -17.46 -6.11 41.74
CA SER A 277 -16.20 -6.80 41.45
C SER A 277 -16.18 -8.32 41.73
N ALA A 278 -17.24 -8.93 42.26
CA ALA A 278 -17.35 -10.39 42.30
C ALA A 278 -17.37 -11.00 40.88
N LEU A 279 -17.77 -10.20 39.88
CA LEU A 279 -17.63 -10.50 38.46
C LEU A 279 -16.19 -10.45 37.94
N ILE A 280 -15.27 -9.79 38.65
CA ILE A 280 -13.86 -9.55 38.29
C ILE A 280 -12.94 -10.67 38.80
N SER A 281 -13.33 -11.40 39.85
CA SER A 281 -12.52 -12.48 40.47
C SER A 281 -11.97 -13.47 39.44
N ASP A 282 -12.79 -13.85 38.46
CA ASP A 282 -12.43 -14.83 37.43
C ASP A 282 -11.37 -14.33 36.43
N ILE A 283 -11.13 -13.01 36.38
CA ILE A 283 -10.25 -12.34 35.39
C ILE A 283 -8.98 -11.75 36.04
N LEU A 284 -8.91 -11.73 37.38
CA LEU A 284 -7.77 -11.24 38.17
C LEU A 284 -6.38 -11.76 37.72
N PRO A 285 -6.23 -13.01 37.21
CA PRO A 285 -4.91 -13.48 36.79
C PRO A 285 -4.33 -12.75 35.57
N ILE A 286 -5.13 -12.08 34.73
CA ILE A 286 -4.65 -11.40 33.51
C ILE A 286 -3.77 -10.19 33.86
N HIS A 287 -2.55 -10.14 33.31
CA HIS A 287 -1.59 -9.07 33.59
C HIS A 287 -1.97 -7.72 32.97
N SER A 288 -2.59 -7.74 31.78
CA SER A 288 -2.92 -6.54 31.02
C SER A 288 -4.25 -5.95 31.45
N ILE A 289 -4.22 -4.77 32.08
CA ILE A 289 -5.42 -4.00 32.46
C ILE A 289 -6.37 -3.83 31.28
N ALA A 290 -5.83 -3.57 30.09
CA ALA A 290 -6.63 -3.36 28.89
C ALA A 290 -7.33 -4.65 28.42
N LEU A 291 -6.67 -5.82 28.55
CA LEU A 291 -7.29 -7.11 28.23
C LEU A 291 -8.35 -7.49 29.26
N SER A 292 -8.08 -7.25 30.55
CA SER A 292 -9.06 -7.48 31.62
C SER A 292 -10.33 -6.63 31.41
N ALA A 293 -10.16 -5.34 31.08
CA ALA A 293 -11.28 -4.46 30.76
C ALA A 293 -12.06 -4.92 29.52
N LEU A 294 -11.37 -5.48 28.53
CA LEU A 294 -12.00 -6.04 27.34
C LEU A 294 -12.86 -7.26 27.66
N LEU A 295 -12.34 -8.22 28.41
CA LEU A 295 -13.08 -9.42 28.82
C LEU A 295 -14.31 -9.04 29.67
N LEU A 296 -14.16 -8.08 30.58
CA LEU A 296 -15.28 -7.54 31.36
C LEU A 296 -16.36 -6.90 30.47
N SER A 297 -15.95 -6.14 29.46
CA SER A 297 -16.87 -5.56 28.47
C SER A 297 -17.67 -6.63 27.71
N TYR A 298 -17.07 -7.78 27.39
CA TYR A 298 -17.81 -8.89 26.79
C TYR A 298 -18.78 -9.54 27.78
N LYS A 299 -18.39 -9.70 29.04
CA LYS A 299 -19.27 -10.18 30.11
C LYS A 299 -20.51 -9.30 30.26
N ASP A 300 -20.32 -7.97 30.28
CA ASP A 300 -21.42 -6.99 30.35
C ASP A 300 -22.33 -7.04 29.11
N LYS A 301 -21.74 -7.13 27.90
CA LYS A 301 -22.52 -7.26 26.66
C LYS A 301 -23.35 -8.54 26.61
N ALA A 302 -22.80 -9.66 27.04
CA ALA A 302 -23.52 -10.93 27.08
C ALA A 302 -24.63 -10.89 28.13
N LEU A 303 -24.38 -10.28 29.30
CA LEU A 303 -25.38 -10.18 30.36
C LEU A 303 -26.61 -9.37 29.93
N LYS A 304 -26.41 -8.32 29.10
CA LYS A 304 -27.52 -7.56 28.48
C LYS A 304 -28.40 -8.39 27.55
N GLU A 305 -27.90 -9.52 27.08
CA GLU A 305 -28.60 -10.49 26.24
C GLU A 305 -29.08 -11.72 27.05
N ASP A 306 -29.06 -11.62 28.38
CA ASP A 306 -29.36 -12.69 29.33
C ASP A 306 -28.49 -13.95 29.11
N ILE A 307 -27.20 -13.74 28.84
CA ILE A 307 -26.21 -14.79 28.62
C ILE A 307 -25.05 -14.59 29.60
N ARG A 308 -24.69 -15.64 30.33
CA ARG A 308 -23.56 -15.62 31.29
C ARG A 308 -22.27 -16.05 30.60
N ILE A 309 -21.16 -15.37 30.92
CA ILE A 309 -19.81 -15.83 30.55
C ILE A 309 -19.07 -16.29 31.79
N HIS A 310 -18.60 -17.54 31.76
CA HIS A 310 -17.73 -18.12 32.78
C HIS A 310 -16.28 -18.13 32.29
N TYR A 311 -15.43 -17.37 32.99
CA TYR A 311 -13.99 -17.35 32.72
C TYR A 311 -13.28 -18.34 33.64
N LYS A 312 -12.39 -19.15 33.07
CA LYS A 312 -11.44 -19.99 33.81
C LYS A 312 -10.04 -19.63 33.35
N ILE A 313 -9.39 -18.74 34.09
CA ILE A 313 -8.08 -18.19 33.73
C ILE A 313 -7.06 -18.70 34.74
N SER A 314 -6.02 -19.39 34.26
CA SER A 314 -4.88 -19.82 35.08
C SER A 314 -3.54 -19.24 34.63
N ASP A 315 -3.50 -18.57 33.47
CA ASP A 315 -2.31 -17.86 32.98
C ASP A 315 -2.59 -16.36 32.81
N SER A 316 -1.59 -15.53 33.07
CA SER A 316 -1.70 -14.07 33.01
C SER A 316 -1.59 -13.47 31.61
N LEU A 317 -1.15 -14.27 30.62
CA LEU A 317 -0.84 -13.83 29.27
C LEU A 317 0.19 -12.68 29.23
N ARG A 318 1.07 -12.58 30.23
CA ARG A 318 2.07 -11.51 30.33
C ARG A 318 2.98 -11.46 29.10
N ASP A 319 3.49 -12.62 28.66
CA ASP A 319 4.42 -12.74 27.54
C ASP A 319 3.70 -13.31 26.29
N PHE A 320 2.43 -12.95 26.11
CA PHE A 320 1.65 -13.40 24.96
C PHE A 320 2.14 -12.69 23.68
N PRO A 321 2.47 -13.42 22.59
CA PRO A 321 3.13 -12.84 21.42
C PRO A 321 2.21 -11.93 20.59
N CYS A 322 0.89 -12.03 20.74
CA CYS A 322 -0.05 -11.19 20.02
C CYS A 322 -0.14 -9.78 20.62
N LYS A 323 -0.20 -8.77 19.75
CA LYS A 323 -0.50 -7.39 20.17
C LYS A 323 -1.94 -7.30 20.67
N LEU A 324 -2.22 -6.36 21.57
CA LEU A 324 -3.55 -6.20 22.18
C LEU A 324 -4.71 -6.15 21.17
N PHE A 325 -4.55 -5.47 20.03
CA PHE A 325 -5.60 -5.43 18.99
C PHE A 325 -5.81 -6.78 18.28
N GLU A 326 -4.76 -7.59 18.16
CA GLU A 326 -4.82 -8.95 17.61
C GLU A 326 -5.49 -9.89 18.62
N THR A 327 -5.11 -9.76 19.89
CA THR A 327 -5.77 -10.45 21.01
C THR A 327 -7.26 -10.13 21.07
N ASN A 328 -7.64 -8.86 20.87
CA ASN A 328 -9.03 -8.43 20.76
C ASN A 328 -9.75 -9.08 19.57
N LYS A 329 -9.09 -9.23 18.42
CA LYS A 329 -9.67 -9.95 17.28
C LYS A 329 -9.91 -11.42 17.59
N ILE A 330 -9.02 -12.08 18.34
CA ILE A 330 -9.21 -13.47 18.77
C ILE A 330 -10.41 -13.57 19.73
N PHE A 331 -10.33 -12.90 20.89
CA PHE A 331 -11.37 -13.00 21.91
C PHE A 331 -12.71 -12.46 21.44
N GLY A 332 -12.73 -11.30 20.80
CA GLY A 332 -13.96 -10.65 20.36
C GLY A 332 -14.73 -11.46 19.35
N ASN A 333 -14.07 -12.01 18.33
CA ASN A 333 -14.77 -12.83 17.36
C ASN A 333 -15.23 -14.16 17.97
N LEU A 334 -14.40 -14.83 18.78
CA LEU A 334 -14.79 -16.12 19.36
C LEU A 334 -15.91 -15.98 20.40
N ILE A 335 -15.77 -15.05 21.35
CA ILE A 335 -16.76 -14.82 22.41
C ILE A 335 -18.08 -14.31 21.83
N MET A 336 -18.04 -13.33 20.92
CA MET A 336 -19.30 -12.82 20.34
C MET A 336 -19.97 -13.84 19.43
N ASN A 337 -19.20 -14.67 18.70
CA ASN A 337 -19.78 -15.78 17.96
C ASN A 337 -20.48 -16.78 18.88
N ALA A 338 -19.88 -17.10 20.03
CA ALA A 338 -20.47 -17.98 21.03
C ALA A 338 -21.73 -17.38 21.66
N VAL A 339 -21.72 -16.09 22.03
CA VAL A 339 -22.90 -15.37 22.55
C VAL A 339 -24.03 -15.36 21.54
N GLU A 340 -23.73 -15.06 20.27
CA GLU A 340 -24.73 -15.07 19.20
C GLU A 340 -25.30 -16.48 18.95
N ALA A 341 -24.46 -17.51 19.01
CA ALA A 341 -24.91 -18.90 18.87
C ALA A 341 -25.85 -19.31 20.01
N VAL A 342 -25.53 -18.95 21.27
CA VAL A 342 -26.42 -19.19 22.42
C VAL A 342 -27.74 -18.44 22.27
N LYS A 343 -27.70 -17.19 21.79
CA LYS A 343 -28.89 -16.38 21.56
C LYS A 343 -29.84 -17.00 20.54
N GLU A 344 -29.33 -17.71 19.53
CA GLU A 344 -30.13 -18.37 18.49
C GLU A 344 -30.79 -19.68 18.97
N LEU A 345 -30.36 -20.28 20.08
CA LEU A 345 -30.88 -21.56 20.60
C LEU A 345 -32.23 -21.47 21.34
N GLY A 346 -32.78 -20.26 21.51
CA GLY A 346 -34.06 -20.04 22.21
C GLY A 346 -33.94 -20.18 23.73
N ASP A 347 -35.02 -20.61 24.40
CA ASP A 347 -35.08 -20.80 25.85
C ASP A 347 -34.44 -22.13 26.27
N ILE A 348 -33.11 -22.12 26.43
CA ILE A 348 -32.38 -23.19 27.11
C ILE A 348 -32.14 -22.83 28.58
N PRO A 349 -32.15 -23.81 29.51
CA PRO A 349 -31.93 -23.54 30.94
C PRO A 349 -30.54 -22.96 31.25
N GLU A 350 -29.56 -23.19 30.37
CA GLU A 350 -28.15 -22.82 30.58
C GLU A 350 -27.62 -21.98 29.41
N ARG A 351 -27.95 -20.68 29.44
CA ARG A 351 -27.47 -19.67 28.49
C ARG A 351 -26.05 -19.22 28.85
N THR A 352 -25.09 -20.12 28.64
CA THR A 352 -23.72 -19.93 29.13
C THR A 352 -22.67 -20.07 28.02
N VAL A 353 -21.69 -19.16 28.04
CA VAL A 353 -20.43 -19.23 27.28
C VAL A 353 -19.28 -19.50 28.24
N TYR A 354 -18.41 -20.44 27.90
CA TYR A 354 -17.23 -20.79 28.69
C TYR A 354 -15.98 -20.34 27.98
N VAL A 355 -15.09 -19.67 28.71
CA VAL A 355 -13.81 -19.18 28.19
C VAL A 355 -12.70 -19.66 29.10
N GLN A 356 -11.83 -20.52 28.60
CA GLN A 356 -10.67 -21.03 29.31
C GLN A 356 -9.39 -20.44 28.72
N ILE A 357 -8.54 -19.91 29.60
CA ILE A 357 -7.23 -19.34 29.25
C ILE A 357 -6.20 -20.00 30.16
N ASP A 358 -5.30 -20.78 29.56
CA ASP A 358 -4.18 -21.39 30.26
C ASP A 358 -2.93 -21.42 29.38
N SER A 359 -1.84 -21.92 29.93
CA SER A 359 -0.65 -22.20 29.15
C SER A 359 -0.08 -23.56 29.53
N GLY A 360 0.38 -24.30 28.52
CA GLY A 360 1.07 -25.58 28.67
C GLY A 360 2.55 -25.47 28.34
N GLU A 361 3.21 -26.61 28.18
CA GLU A 361 4.57 -26.65 27.60
C GLU A 361 4.51 -26.17 26.15
N GLY A 362 5.20 -25.06 25.86
CA GLY A 362 5.40 -24.51 24.52
C GLY A 362 4.27 -23.64 23.95
N TYR A 363 3.04 -23.67 24.49
CA TYR A 363 1.90 -22.95 23.91
C TYR A 363 1.01 -22.26 24.94
N TYR A 364 0.44 -21.11 24.55
CA TYR A 364 -0.76 -20.53 25.15
C TYR A 364 -2.01 -21.20 24.58
N ARG A 365 -3.00 -21.42 25.44
CA ARG A 365 -4.29 -22.05 25.12
C ARG A 365 -5.42 -21.07 25.40
N ILE A 366 -6.27 -20.90 24.40
CA ILE A 366 -7.51 -20.14 24.52
C ILE A 366 -8.63 -21.01 23.96
N ASP A 367 -9.55 -21.44 24.81
CA ASP A 367 -10.70 -22.27 24.44
C ASP A 367 -11.98 -21.47 24.71
N VAL A 368 -12.84 -21.34 23.70
CA VAL A 368 -14.15 -20.68 23.82
C VAL A 368 -15.22 -21.66 23.41
N GLY A 369 -16.11 -22.01 24.34
CA GLY A 369 -17.14 -23.02 24.14
C GLY A 369 -18.54 -22.49 24.45
N ASN A 370 -19.51 -23.00 23.69
CA ASN A 370 -20.93 -22.79 23.95
C ASN A 370 -21.73 -24.04 23.58
N PHE A 371 -22.90 -24.19 24.20
CA PHE A 371 -23.89 -25.15 23.72
C PHE A 371 -24.37 -24.74 22.32
N GLY A 372 -24.67 -25.73 21.48
CA GLY A 372 -25.08 -25.49 20.10
C GLY A 372 -25.72 -26.71 19.45
N ASP A 373 -26.29 -26.49 18.27
CA ASP A 373 -26.78 -27.56 17.40
C ASP A 373 -25.59 -28.26 16.73
N VAL A 374 -25.22 -29.41 17.29
CA VAL A 374 -24.07 -30.22 16.85
C VAL A 374 -24.27 -30.76 15.44
N GLU A 375 -25.51 -31.12 15.07
CA GLU A 375 -25.83 -31.68 13.76
C GLU A 375 -25.62 -30.60 12.69
N ARG A 376 -26.19 -29.42 12.91
CA ARG A 376 -26.00 -28.27 12.02
C ARG A 376 -24.54 -27.81 11.94
N PHE A 377 -23.79 -27.92 13.04
CA PHE A 377 -22.38 -27.58 13.05
C PHE A 377 -21.53 -28.56 12.22
N ALA A 378 -21.84 -29.86 12.30
CA ALA A 378 -21.14 -30.89 11.54
C ALA A 378 -21.26 -30.68 10.02
N GLU A 379 -22.38 -30.15 9.53
CA GLU A 379 -22.59 -29.85 8.10
C GLU A 379 -21.68 -28.73 7.56
N VAL A 380 -21.23 -27.82 8.42
CA VAL A 380 -20.53 -26.60 8.00
C VAL A 380 -19.05 -26.57 8.40
N VAL A 381 -18.61 -27.50 9.26
CA VAL A 381 -17.30 -27.48 9.94
C VAL A 381 -16.11 -27.28 8.99
N ASP A 382 -16.15 -27.89 7.80
CA ASP A 382 -15.06 -27.81 6.81
C ASP A 382 -14.89 -26.42 6.21
N ARG A 383 -15.95 -25.60 6.26
CA ARG A 383 -16.02 -24.30 5.57
C ARG A 383 -16.04 -23.10 6.51
N ILE A 384 -16.17 -23.32 7.83
CA ILE A 384 -16.36 -22.23 8.80
C ILE A 384 -15.20 -21.21 8.86
N PHE A 385 -14.01 -21.58 8.37
CA PHE A 385 -12.84 -20.69 8.31
C PHE A 385 -12.59 -20.08 6.92
N GLU A 386 -13.42 -20.40 5.93
CA GLU A 386 -13.34 -19.79 4.60
C GLU A 386 -13.70 -18.30 4.67
N GLU A 387 -13.00 -17.48 3.89
CA GLU A 387 -13.27 -16.05 3.84
C GLU A 387 -14.70 -15.78 3.32
N GLY A 388 -15.48 -15.04 4.10
CA GLY A 388 -16.85 -14.66 3.72
C GLY A 388 -17.91 -15.73 3.97
N PHE A 389 -17.53 -16.90 4.51
CA PHE A 389 -18.49 -17.93 4.89
C PHE A 389 -19.31 -17.50 6.12
N SER A 390 -20.63 -17.55 6.03
CA SER A 390 -21.52 -17.26 7.15
C SER A 390 -22.81 -18.08 7.07
N THR A 391 -23.20 -18.66 8.20
CA THR A 391 -24.50 -19.30 8.39
C THR A 391 -25.63 -18.30 8.68
N LYS A 392 -25.32 -16.99 8.76
CA LYS A 392 -26.22 -15.90 9.22
C LYS A 392 -26.83 -15.06 8.08
N GLY A 393 -26.76 -15.52 6.82
CA GLY A 393 -27.32 -14.83 5.65
C GLY A 393 -26.73 -13.43 5.40
N LYS A 394 -27.47 -12.53 4.71
CA LYS A 394 -26.97 -11.21 4.24
C LYS A 394 -26.51 -10.23 5.33
N LYS A 395 -26.80 -10.47 6.62
CA LYS A 395 -26.39 -9.60 7.74
C LYS A 395 -25.03 -9.99 8.33
N GLY A 396 -24.61 -11.24 8.19
CA GLY A 396 -23.32 -11.72 8.69
C GLY A 396 -22.27 -11.71 7.58
N ARG A 397 -21.26 -10.85 7.69
CA ARG A 397 -20.23 -10.72 6.63
C ARG A 397 -19.28 -11.94 6.53
N GLY A 398 -19.30 -12.88 7.48
CA GLY A 398 -18.53 -14.12 7.41
C GLY A 398 -17.02 -14.00 7.57
N TYR A 399 -16.52 -12.88 8.11
CA TYR A 399 -15.09 -12.64 8.24
C TYR A 399 -14.52 -13.01 9.62
N GLY A 400 -15.35 -13.19 10.64
CA GLY A 400 -14.89 -13.31 12.03
C GLY A 400 -13.91 -14.47 12.26
N LEU A 401 -14.32 -15.70 11.94
CA LEU A 401 -13.47 -16.89 12.12
C LEU A 401 -12.25 -16.88 11.18
N HIS A 402 -12.40 -16.38 9.95
CA HIS A 402 -11.28 -16.19 9.03
C HIS A 402 -10.23 -15.22 9.59
N ILE A 403 -10.66 -14.11 10.22
CA ILE A 403 -9.76 -13.16 10.88
C ILE A 403 -9.03 -13.84 12.04
N VAL A 404 -9.72 -14.64 12.87
CA VAL A 404 -9.09 -15.37 13.97
C VAL A 404 -8.03 -16.32 13.42
N LYS A 405 -8.37 -17.14 12.41
CA LYS A 405 -7.42 -18.06 11.76
C LYS A 405 -6.20 -17.31 11.23
N SER A 406 -6.40 -16.22 10.49
CA SER A 406 -5.31 -15.41 9.93
C SER A 406 -4.38 -14.83 10.99
N VAL A 407 -4.93 -14.37 12.13
CA VAL A 407 -4.14 -13.84 13.25
C VAL A 407 -3.36 -14.96 13.94
N VAL A 408 -3.99 -16.11 14.15
CA VAL A 408 -3.38 -17.26 14.83
C VAL A 408 -2.25 -17.85 13.98
N GLU A 409 -2.47 -18.06 12.68
CA GLU A 409 -1.45 -18.57 11.74
C GLU A 409 -0.27 -17.62 11.57
N LYS A 410 -0.52 -16.30 11.59
CA LYS A 410 0.54 -15.27 11.59
C LYS A 410 1.54 -15.47 12.74
N HIS A 411 1.06 -15.98 13.87
CA HIS A 411 1.88 -16.28 15.05
C HIS A 411 2.25 -17.77 15.14
N GLN A 412 2.28 -18.48 14.00
CA GLN A 412 2.61 -19.93 13.91
C GLN A 412 1.70 -20.82 14.78
N GLY A 413 0.53 -20.32 15.15
CA GLY A 413 -0.46 -21.06 15.91
C GLY A 413 -1.45 -21.80 15.01
N PHE A 414 -2.41 -22.47 15.65
CA PHE A 414 -3.51 -23.14 14.97
C PHE A 414 -4.82 -22.98 15.74
N ILE A 415 -5.93 -22.99 14.99
CA ILE A 415 -7.29 -22.97 15.51
C ILE A 415 -8.08 -24.15 14.94
N PHE A 416 -8.86 -24.81 15.78
CA PHE A 416 -9.73 -25.91 15.37
C PHE A 416 -10.95 -25.99 16.29
N PRO A 417 -12.11 -26.44 15.78
CA PRO A 417 -13.28 -26.72 16.59
C PRO A 417 -13.23 -28.16 17.13
N GLU A 418 -13.89 -28.38 18.26
CA GLU A 418 -14.11 -29.70 18.84
C GLU A 418 -15.50 -29.75 19.47
N ILE A 419 -16.18 -30.90 19.38
CA ILE A 419 -17.45 -31.12 20.03
C ILE A 419 -17.21 -31.91 21.32
N ILE A 420 -17.59 -31.34 22.46
CA ILE A 420 -17.44 -31.95 23.79
C ILE A 420 -18.78 -31.85 24.51
N ASP A 421 -19.42 -32.97 24.86
CA ASP A 421 -20.67 -33.00 25.63
C ASP A 421 -21.76 -32.03 25.12
N ARG A 422 -21.97 -32.02 23.78
CA ARG A 422 -22.90 -31.12 23.05
C ARG A 422 -22.50 -29.64 23.01
N MET A 423 -21.31 -29.30 23.46
CA MET A 423 -20.71 -27.98 23.28
C MET A 423 -19.85 -27.95 22.02
N ILE A 424 -19.91 -26.85 21.30
CA ILE A 424 -18.97 -26.53 20.23
C ILE A 424 -17.88 -25.66 20.84
N VAL A 425 -16.64 -26.15 20.82
CA VAL A 425 -15.50 -25.48 21.44
C VAL A 425 -14.48 -25.10 20.38
N PHE A 426 -14.21 -23.81 20.23
CA PHE A 426 -13.11 -23.32 19.40
C PHE A 426 -11.84 -23.27 20.23
N LYS A 427 -10.82 -24.03 19.80
CA LYS A 427 -9.55 -24.18 20.48
C LYS A 427 -8.45 -23.47 19.70
N VAL A 428 -7.81 -22.49 20.34
CA VAL A 428 -6.68 -21.72 19.78
C VAL A 428 -5.40 -22.09 20.52
N ARG A 429 -4.34 -22.39 19.79
CA ARG A 429 -3.00 -22.69 20.30
C ARG A 429 -2.00 -21.74 19.67
N ILE A 430 -1.24 -21.00 20.48
CA ILE A 430 -0.23 -20.04 20.02
C ILE A 430 1.09 -20.35 20.73
N PRO A 431 2.20 -20.60 20.00
CA PRO A 431 3.52 -20.84 20.57
C PRO A 431 3.96 -19.72 21.53
N LYS A 432 4.69 -20.08 22.60
CA LYS A 432 5.33 -19.13 23.52
C LYS A 432 6.57 -18.47 22.89
N GLU A 433 7.27 -19.20 22.03
CA GLU A 433 8.41 -18.73 21.26
C GLU A 433 8.09 -18.87 19.77
N LEU A 434 8.33 -17.82 18.99
CA LEU A 434 8.31 -17.91 17.52
C LEU A 434 9.49 -18.79 17.14
N GLY A 435 9.23 -19.98 16.60
CA GLY A 435 10.30 -20.83 16.11
C GLY A 435 11.01 -20.09 14.99
N ASP A 436 12.31 -19.83 15.17
CA ASP A 436 13.22 -19.40 14.11
C ASP A 436 13.23 -20.51 13.04
N GLY A 437 12.39 -20.33 12.02
CA GLY A 437 12.30 -21.17 10.84
C GLY A 437 12.83 -20.45 9.62
#